data_AF-A0A1F7QYA4-F1
#
_entry.id   AF-A0A1F7QYA4-F1
#
_cell.length_a   1.000
_cell.length_b   1.000
_cell.length_c   1.000
_cell.angle_alpha   90.00
_cell.angle_beta   90.00
_cell.angle_gamma   90.00
#
_symmetry.space_group_name_H-M   'P 1'
#
loop_
_entity.id
_entity.type
_entity.pdbx_description
1 polymer ?
#
loop_
_entity_poly.entity_id
_entity_poly.type
_entity_poly.pdbx_seq_one_letter_code
_entity_poly.pdbx_strand_id
1 'polypeptide(L)' 'MVYVTRKDEGEANENIIRRFNRKVLQSGVLAIAKGNQRFSKPISKLERRKKAIIRKERRAEKAL' A
#
# COMPACT_ATOMS: atom_id res chain seq x y z
N MET A 1 -1.97 7.08 -10.25
CA MET A 1 -2.54 8.26 -9.56
C MET A 1 -3.80 7.81 -8.81
N VAL A 2 -3.92 8.10 -7.51
CA VAL A 2 -5.05 7.65 -6.69
C VAL A 2 -6.11 8.74 -6.67
N TYR A 3 -7.35 8.42 -7.05
CA TYR A 3 -8.47 9.36 -7.00
C TYR A 3 -9.57 8.85 -6.05
N VAL A 4 -10.20 9.79 -5.36
CA VAL A 4 -11.35 9.57 -4.49
C VAL A 4 -12.40 10.61 -4.86
N THR A 5 -13.57 10.14 -5.27
CA THR A 5 -14.75 10.98 -5.51
C THR A 5 -15.61 10.99 -4.25
N ARG A 6 -16.22 12.16 -3.99
CA ARG A 6 -17.28 12.31 -2.99
C ARG A 6 -18.49 11.50 -3.48
N LYS A 7 -19.08 10.69 -2.58
CA LYS A 7 -20.24 9.85 -2.95
C LYS A 7 -21.56 10.55 -2.68
N ASP A 8 -21.66 11.24 -1.55
CA ASP A 8 -22.87 11.93 -1.10
C ASP A 8 -22.52 13.36 -0.68
N GLU A 9 -23.45 14.30 -0.88
CA GLU A 9 -23.25 15.72 -0.53
C GLU A 9 -23.07 15.95 0.98
N GLY A 10 -23.58 15.03 1.82
CA GLY A 10 -23.41 15.03 3.28
C GLY A 10 -22.10 14.39 3.78
N GLU A 11 -21.19 13.96 2.91
CA GLU A 11 -19.93 13.35 3.34
C GLU A 11 -19.01 14.40 3.99
N ALA A 12 -18.76 14.27 5.30
CA ALA A 12 -17.80 15.08 6.02
C ALA A 12 -16.40 15.01 5.36
N ASN A 13 -15.71 16.15 5.29
CA ASN A 13 -14.41 16.26 4.62
C ASN A 13 -13.35 15.29 5.19
N GLU A 14 -13.41 15.00 6.48
CA GLU A 14 -12.52 14.06 7.17
C GLU A 14 -12.66 12.63 6.64
N ASN A 15 -13.88 12.22 6.30
CA ASN A 15 -14.15 10.89 5.75
C ASN A 15 -13.52 10.72 4.36
N ILE A 16 -13.55 11.78 3.55
CA ILE A 16 -12.90 11.82 2.22
C ILE A 16 -11.38 11.67 2.37
N ILE A 17 -10.77 12.45 3.28
CA ILE A 17 -9.34 12.38 3.57
C ILE A 17 -8.96 10.97 4.05
N ARG A 18 -9.77 10.37 4.93
CA ARG A 18 -9.51 9.01 5.45
C ARG A 18 -9.58 7.95 4.35
N ARG A 19 -10.54 8.06 3.42
CA ARG A 19 -10.66 7.17 2.25
C ARG A 19 -9.47 7.34 1.31
N PHE A 20 -9.05 8.58 1.06
CA PHE A 20 -7.87 8.88 0.27
C PHE A 20 -6.63 8.24 0.88
N ASN A 21 -6.37 8.47 2.16
CA ASN A 21 -5.25 7.87 2.89
C ASN A 21 -5.26 6.34 2.82
N ARG A 22 -6.43 5.70 3.01
CA ARG A 22 -6.57 4.25 2.85
C ARG A 22 -6.23 3.78 1.44
N LYS A 23 -6.72 4.45 0.39
CA LYS A 23 -6.39 4.07 -1.00
C LYS A 23 -4.92 4.29 -1.34
N VAL A 24 -4.30 5.36 -0.83
CA VAL A 24 -2.86 5.63 -1.00
C VAL A 24 -2.01 4.55 -0.32
N LEU A 25 -2.40 4.10 0.87
CA LEU A 25 -1.73 3.01 1.57
C LEU A 25 -1.91 1.67 0.84
N GLN A 26 -3.11 1.39 0.33
CA GLN A 26 -3.39 0.16 -0.43
C GLN A 26 -2.64 0.12 -1.77
N SER A 27 -2.51 1.25 -2.46
CA SER A 27 -1.79 1.31 -3.75
C SER A 27 -0.29 1.12 -3.59
N GLY A 28 0.26 1.35 -2.38
CA GLY A 28 1.68 1.18 -2.10
C GLY A 28 2.58 2.20 -2.80
N VAL A 29 2.01 3.24 -3.42
CA VAL A 29 2.75 4.25 -4.21
C VAL A 29 3.86 4.91 -3.41
N LEU A 30 3.64 5.19 -2.12
CA LEU A 30 4.67 5.75 -1.23
C LEU A 30 5.86 4.80 -1.03
N ALA A 31 5.60 3.51 -0.88
CA ALA A 31 6.67 2.52 -0.70
C ALA A 31 7.49 2.35 -1.99
N ILE A 32 6.84 2.40 -3.15
CA ILE A 32 7.50 2.35 -4.46
C ILE A 32 8.35 3.61 -4.66
N ALA A 33 7.77 4.79 -4.44
CA ALA A 33 8.48 6.06 -4.57
C ALA A 33 9.72 6.12 -3.66
N LYS A 34 9.58 5.70 -2.40
CA LYS A 34 10.69 5.64 -1.44
C LYS A 34 11.77 4.64 -1.89
N GLY A 35 11.38 3.48 -2.42
CA GLY A 35 12.31 2.49 -2.97
C GLY A 35 13.08 2.98 -4.18
N ASN A 36 12.49 3.87 -4.98
CA ASN A 36 13.09 4.45 -6.18
C ASN A 36 14.01 5.64 -5.90
N GLN A 37 14.08 6.14 -4.65
CA GLN A 37 14.95 7.27 -4.30
C GLN A 37 16.45 6.95 -4.46
N ARG A 38 16.82 5.67 -4.46
CA ARG A 38 18.19 5.21 -4.66
C ARG A 38 18.20 4.01 -5.61
N PHE A 39 19.29 3.85 -6.34
CA PHE A 39 19.48 2.67 -7.18
C PHE A 39 19.64 1.41 -6.31
N SER A 40 18.95 0.34 -6.70
CA SER A 40 19.15 -1.00 -6.16
C SER A 40 19.03 -2.02 -7.29
N LYS A 41 19.82 -3.11 -7.22
CA LYS A 41 19.75 -4.18 -8.21
C LYS A 41 18.34 -4.80 -8.20
N PRO A 42 17.73 -5.08 -9.37
CA PRO A 42 16.42 -5.72 -9.42
C PRO A 42 16.45 -7.07 -8.68
N ILE A 43 15.52 -7.23 -7.74
CA ILE A 43 15.36 -8.46 -6.97
C ILE A 43 14.98 -9.62 -7.90
N SER A 44 15.63 -10.77 -7.72
CA SER A 44 15.33 -11.99 -8.47
C SER A 44 13.89 -12.47 -8.21
N LYS A 45 13.29 -13.21 -9.16
CA LYS A 45 11.92 -13.74 -9.00
C LYS A 45 11.80 -14.62 -7.74
N LEU A 46 12.85 -15.39 -7.43
CA LEU A 46 12.88 -16.32 -6.31
C LEU A 46 12.91 -15.60 -4.96
N GLU A 47 13.77 -14.59 -4.82
CA GLU A 47 13.84 -13.77 -3.60
C GLU A 47 12.54 -12.98 -3.37
N ARG A 48 11.93 -12.45 -4.45
CA ARG A 48 10.63 -11.76 -4.37
C ARG A 48 9.56 -12.69 -3.82
N ARG A 49 9.52 -13.95 -4.30
CA ARG A 49 8.59 -14.97 -3.83
C ARG A 49 8.80 -15.32 -2.36
N LYS A 50 10.05 -15.56 -1.94
CA LYS A 50 10.40 -15.84 -0.53
C LYS A 50 9.95 -14.72 0.41
N LYS A 51 10.24 -13.46 0.06
CA LYS A 51 9.78 -12.29 0.84
C LYS A 51 8.25 -12.20 0.93
N ALA A 52 7.53 -12.53 -0.14
CA ALA A 52 6.07 -12.51 -0.15
C ALA A 52 5.44 -13.58 0.74
N ILE A 53 6.03 -14.79 0.78
CA ILE A 53 5.59 -15.89 1.65
C ILE A 53 5.74 -15.50 3.12
N ILE A 54 6.94 -15.06 3.52
CA ILE A 54 7.21 -14.62 4.91
C ILE A 54 6.27 -13.48 5.32
N ARG A 55 5.96 -12.55 4.41
CA ARG A 55 5.03 -11.46 4.68
C ARG A 55 3.60 -11.96 4.92
N LYS A 56 3.16 -13.01 4.21
CA LYS A 56 1.85 -13.63 4.41
C LYS A 56 1.79 -14.39 5.74
N GLU A 57 2.83 -15.17 6.06
CA GLU A 57 2.95 -15.90 7.32
C GLU A 57 2.86 -14.96 8.52
N ARG A 58 3.69 -13.91 8.54
CA ARG A 58 3.67 -12.88 9.61
C ARG A 58 2.34 -12.13 9.71
N ARG A 59 1.59 -12.03 8.61
CA ARG A 59 0.26 -11.40 8.63
C ARG A 59 -0.78 -12.33 9.24
N ALA A 60 -0.68 -13.64 8.95
CA ALA A 60 -1.56 -14.64 9.54
C ALA A 60 -1.30 -14.79 11.05
N GLU A 61 -0.02 -14.82 11.47
CA GLU A 61 0.37 -14.85 12.89
C GLU A 61 -0.18 -13.66 13.68
N LYS A 62 -0.20 -12.46 13.10
CA LYS A 62 -0.70 -11.24 13.76
C LYS A 62 -2.23 -11.11 13.78
N ALA A 63 -2.94 -11.94 13.02
CA ALA A 63 -4.41 -11.91 12.94
C ALA A 63 -5.07 -12.94 13.87
N LEU A 64 -4.26 -13.84 14.44
CA LEU A 64 -4.57 -14.70 15.59
C LEU A 64 -4.35 -13.90 16.89
#